data_AF-A0A916DC75-F1
#
_entry.id   AF-A0A916DC75-F1
#
_cell.length_a   1.000
_cell.length_b   1.000
_cell.length_c   1.000
_cell.angle_alpha   90.00
_cell.angle_beta   90.00
_cell.angle_gamma   90.00
#
_symmetry.space_group_name_H-M   'P 1'
#
loop_
_entity.id
_entity.type
_entity.pdbx_description
1 polymer ?
#
loop_
_entity_poly.entity_id
_entity_poly.type
_entity_poly.pdbx_seq_one_letter_code
_entity_poly.pdbx_strand_id
1 'polypeptide(L)'
;MPLGTLLLVVATLIVSAGLTWYLSSARSAVSIMDHPNERSLHATAIPRTGGLGIWLGVAFGLGLSLIAARAGWIGGVWAKGAEEILQPDFHAILLATLFLAAMSLLDDVKHVSPVLRLLVQVSAAAGLVWGADFTIASFWVPGYGVLPLGTASYPITLLFIVWMANLYNFMDGLDGLAGGMAVFGFGVMGLLALLNGGAGIG
;
A
#
# COMPACT_ATOMS: atom_id res chain seq x y z
N MET A 1 -18.61 -0.85 15.09
CA MET A 1 -17.24 -1.41 15.26
C MET A 1 -16.98 -1.62 16.74
N PRO A 2 -16.35 -2.73 17.16
CA PRO A 2 -15.92 -2.93 18.54
C PRO A 2 -14.97 -1.81 19.04
N LEU A 3 -14.99 -1.53 20.34
CA LEU A 3 -14.09 -0.51 20.92
C LEU A 3 -12.62 -0.86 20.72
N GLY A 4 -12.23 -2.13 20.93
CA GLY A 4 -10.85 -2.59 20.74
C GLY A 4 -10.33 -2.32 19.33
N THR A 5 -11.15 -2.56 18.30
CA THR A 5 -10.76 -2.31 16.90
C THR A 5 -10.61 -0.83 16.59
N LEU A 6 -11.47 0.01 17.16
CA LEU A 6 -11.36 1.46 17.00
C LEU A 6 -10.06 1.99 17.61
N LEU A 7 -9.72 1.51 18.81
CA LEU A 7 -8.47 1.89 19.49
C LEU A 7 -7.23 1.45 18.70
N LEU A 8 -7.26 0.27 18.07
CA LEU A 8 -6.20 -0.19 17.18
C LEU A 8 -6.03 0.73 15.96
N VAL A 9 -7.12 1.04 15.26
CA VAL A 9 -7.08 1.94 14.09
C VAL A 9 -6.52 3.31 14.48
N VAL A 10 -6.97 3.88 15.59
CA VAL A 10 -6.47 5.16 16.10
C VAL A 10 -4.98 5.06 16.46
N ALA A 11 -4.56 3.99 17.14
CA ALA A 11 -3.15 3.77 17.48
C ALA A 11 -2.27 3.66 16.22
N THR A 12 -2.71 2.90 15.21
CA THR A 12 -2.01 2.78 13.92
C THR A 12 -1.90 4.13 13.22
N LEU A 13 -2.98 4.92 13.18
CA LEU A 13 -2.96 6.26 12.58
C LEU A 13 -2.01 7.21 13.33
N ILE A 14 -2.03 7.22 14.66
CA ILE A 14 -1.13 8.05 15.47
C ILE A 14 0.32 7.67 15.22
N VAL A 15 0.64 6.37 15.23
CA VAL A 15 2.00 5.89 14.99
C VAL A 15 2.43 6.20 13.55
N SER A 16 1.60 5.95 12.55
CA SER A 16 1.89 6.27 11.16
C SER A 16 2.12 7.76 10.95
N ALA A 17 1.25 8.62 11.52
CA ALA A 17 1.40 10.08 11.43
C ALA A 17 2.65 10.56 12.16
N GLY A 18 2.93 10.04 13.35
CA GLY A 18 4.12 10.37 14.13
C GLY A 18 5.42 9.96 13.43
N LEU A 19 5.47 8.75 12.86
CA LEU A 19 6.61 8.26 12.09
C LEU A 19 6.80 9.07 10.81
N THR A 20 5.73 9.34 10.08
CA THR A 20 5.77 10.16 8.85
C THR A 20 6.27 11.57 9.17
N TRP A 21 5.74 12.20 10.21
CA TRP A 21 6.19 13.51 10.68
C TRP A 21 7.66 13.51 11.10
N TYR A 22 8.07 12.54 11.91
CA TYR A 22 9.46 12.44 12.39
C TYR A 22 10.42 12.23 11.23
N LEU A 23 10.14 11.26 10.35
CA LEU A 23 10.99 10.94 9.21
C LEU A 23 11.02 12.07 8.17
N SER A 24 9.94 12.82 8.04
CA SER A 24 9.84 14.02 7.19
C SER A 24 10.27 15.30 7.92
N SER A 25 11.03 15.18 9.02
CA SER A 25 11.59 16.33 9.72
C SER A 25 13.11 16.36 9.55
N ALA A 26 13.69 17.57 9.56
CA ALA A 26 15.14 17.78 9.54
C ALA A 26 15.89 17.14 10.73
N ARG A 27 15.16 16.60 11.72
CA ARG A 27 15.71 15.88 12.88
C ARG A 27 15.95 14.40 12.60
N SER A 28 15.38 13.86 11.52
CA SER A 28 15.56 12.46 11.15
C SER A 28 16.98 12.25 10.64
N ALA A 29 17.66 11.25 11.19
CA ALA A 29 18.97 10.81 10.71
C ALA A 29 18.94 10.25 9.28
N VAL A 30 17.73 9.95 8.77
CA VAL A 30 17.50 9.38 7.43
C VAL A 30 16.90 10.43 6.49
N SER A 31 16.76 11.70 6.89
CA SER A 31 16.11 12.74 6.09
C SER A 31 16.82 12.95 4.75
N ILE A 32 16.24 12.40 3.68
CA ILE A 32 16.68 12.63 2.30
C ILE A 32 15.95 13.87 1.81
N MET A 33 16.71 14.93 1.56
CA MET A 33 16.18 16.22 1.11
C MET A 33 16.19 16.27 -0.41
N ASP A 34 15.04 16.61 -0.99
CA ASP A 34 14.94 16.99 -2.39
C ASP A 34 15.30 18.45 -2.55
N HIS A 35 16.28 18.76 -3.39
CA HIS A 35 16.64 20.13 -3.68
C HIS A 35 15.94 20.61 -4.96
N PRO A 36 15.36 21.82 -4.95
CA PRO A 36 14.59 22.31 -6.10
C PRO A 36 15.46 22.41 -7.36
N ASN A 37 14.92 21.95 -8.48
CA ASN A 37 15.51 22.01 -9.81
C ASN A 37 14.57 22.76 -10.78
N GLU A 38 14.97 22.91 -12.05
CA GLU A 38 14.19 23.64 -13.07
C GLU A 38 12.78 23.07 -13.34
N ARG A 39 12.51 21.85 -12.87
CA ARG A 39 11.22 21.15 -13.00
C ARG A 39 10.44 21.08 -11.67
N SER A 40 11.02 21.55 -10.56
CA SER A 40 10.41 21.47 -9.24
C SER A 40 9.31 22.52 -9.07
N LEU A 41 8.18 22.11 -8.49
CA LEU A 41 7.07 23.01 -8.14
C LEU A 41 7.26 23.69 -6.77
N HIS A 42 8.33 23.34 -6.05
CA HIS A 42 8.64 23.87 -4.72
C HIS A 42 9.88 24.74 -4.75
N ALA A 43 9.90 25.80 -3.95
CA ALA A 43 11.02 26.74 -3.87
C ALA A 43 12.05 26.37 -2.76
N THR A 44 11.70 25.42 -1.88
CA THR A 44 12.51 25.00 -0.73
C THR A 44 12.75 23.50 -0.78
N ALA A 45 13.82 23.04 -0.13
CA ALA A 45 14.10 21.61 -0.06
C ALA A 45 13.04 20.87 0.79
N ILE A 46 12.49 19.78 0.26
CA ILE A 46 11.42 19.00 0.91
C ILE A 46 11.91 17.58 1.20
N PRO A 47 11.63 17.02 2.39
CA PRO A 47 12.02 15.66 2.72
C PRO A 47 11.17 14.62 1.96
N ARG A 48 11.81 13.58 1.40
CA ARG A 48 11.18 12.51 0.60
C ARG A 48 10.92 11.20 1.35
N THR A 49 11.21 11.17 2.65
CA THR A 49 11.16 9.97 3.50
C THR A 49 9.78 9.65 4.10
N GLY A 50 8.75 10.44 3.77
CA GLY A 50 7.40 10.25 4.32
C GLY A 50 6.80 8.88 4.01
N GLY A 51 7.01 8.35 2.80
CA GLY A 51 6.53 7.03 2.41
C GLY A 51 7.05 5.89 3.28
N LEU A 52 8.30 5.99 3.76
CA LEU A 52 8.87 5.02 4.71
C LEU A 52 8.12 5.06 6.06
N GLY A 53 7.71 6.25 6.51
CA GLY A 53 6.91 6.42 7.73
C GLY A 53 5.54 5.76 7.61
N ILE A 54 4.89 5.89 6.44
CA ILE A 54 3.61 5.24 6.16
C ILE A 54 3.79 3.72 6.15
N TRP A 55 4.79 3.19 5.45
CA TRP A 55 5.02 1.74 5.36
C TRP A 55 5.30 1.13 6.74
N LEU A 56 6.14 1.78 7.57
CA LEU A 56 6.40 1.36 8.95
C LEU A 56 5.14 1.45 9.83
N GLY A 57 4.30 2.47 9.63
CA GLY A 57 3.00 2.59 10.31
C GLY A 57 2.05 1.45 9.96
N VAL A 58 1.98 1.06 8.69
CA VAL A 58 1.20 -0.11 8.23
C VAL A 58 1.75 -1.40 8.85
N ALA A 59 3.07 -1.62 8.81
CA ALA A 59 3.69 -2.80 9.41
C ALA A 59 3.42 -2.88 10.92
N PHE A 60 3.47 -1.74 11.63
CA PHE A 60 3.08 -1.65 13.04
C PHE A 60 1.61 -2.01 13.24
N GLY A 61 0.69 -1.47 12.44
CA GLY A 61 -0.73 -1.77 12.54
C GLY A 61 -1.05 -3.24 12.31
N LEU A 62 -0.42 -3.87 11.32
CA LEU A 62 -0.54 -5.30 11.05
C LEU A 62 -0.04 -6.13 12.24
N GLY A 63 1.16 -5.83 12.75
CA GLY A 63 1.70 -6.52 13.93
C GLY A 63 0.83 -6.34 15.17
N LEU A 64 0.31 -5.13 15.41
CA LEU A 64 -0.55 -4.85 16.55
C LEU A 64 -1.90 -5.56 16.42
N SER A 65 -2.48 -5.65 15.22
CA SER A 65 -3.72 -6.38 14.96
C SER A 65 -3.57 -7.88 15.25
N LEU A 66 -2.43 -8.48 14.87
CA LEU A 66 -2.10 -9.87 15.21
C LEU A 66 -2.02 -10.08 16.72
N ILE A 67 -1.29 -9.21 17.43
CA ILE A 67 -1.17 -9.29 18.90
C ILE A 67 -2.55 -9.15 19.54
N ALA A 68 -3.35 -8.19 19.12
CA ALA A 68 -4.68 -7.95 19.67
C ALA A 68 -5.65 -9.10 19.40
N ALA A 69 -5.58 -9.74 18.23
CA ALA A 69 -6.36 -10.93 17.92
C ALA A 69 -5.98 -12.10 18.84
N ARG A 70 -4.67 -12.36 19.00
CA ARG A 70 -4.17 -13.43 19.87
C ARG A 70 -4.45 -13.17 21.35
N ALA A 71 -4.49 -11.91 21.78
CA ALA A 71 -4.84 -11.50 23.13
C ALA A 71 -6.36 -11.46 23.39
N GLY A 72 -7.20 -11.70 22.37
CA GLY A 72 -8.66 -11.65 22.49
C GLY A 72 -9.24 -10.25 22.64
N TRP A 73 -8.47 -9.20 22.35
CA TRP A 73 -8.92 -7.80 22.43
C TRP A 73 -9.83 -7.39 21.27
N ILE A 74 -9.73 -8.12 20.16
CA ILE A 74 -10.60 -7.99 18.98
C ILE A 74 -11.17 -9.35 18.61
N GLY A 75 -12.33 -9.36 17.97
CA GLY A 75 -13.05 -10.57 17.61
C GLY A 75 -13.86 -10.42 16.32
N GLY A 76 -14.47 -11.53 15.89
CA GLY A 76 -15.26 -11.57 14.66
C GLY A 76 -14.41 -11.33 13.41
N VAL A 77 -14.93 -10.52 12.48
CA VAL A 77 -14.27 -10.18 11.21
C VAL A 77 -12.85 -9.63 11.39
N TRP A 78 -12.63 -8.87 12.47
CA TRP A 78 -11.35 -8.22 12.74
C TRP A 78 -10.25 -9.18 13.16
N ALA A 79 -10.59 -10.18 13.99
CA ALA A 79 -9.64 -11.23 14.37
C ALA A 79 -9.33 -12.14 13.18
N LYS A 80 -10.34 -12.47 12.36
CA LYS A 80 -10.15 -13.23 11.11
C LYS A 80 -9.22 -12.51 10.14
N GLY A 81 -9.46 -11.22 9.89
CA GLY A 81 -8.59 -10.42 9.02
C GLY A 81 -7.16 -10.27 9.56
N ALA A 82 -6.99 -10.24 10.88
CA ALA A 82 -5.64 -10.28 11.46
C ALA A 82 -4.95 -11.63 11.20
N GLU A 83 -5.65 -12.75 11.28
CA GLU A 83 -5.10 -14.07 10.98
C GLU A 83 -4.74 -14.26 9.50
N GLU A 84 -5.42 -13.58 8.58
CA GLU A 84 -5.08 -13.56 7.14
C GLU A 84 -3.66 -13.03 6.90
N ILE A 85 -3.13 -12.19 7.79
CA ILE A 85 -1.76 -11.67 7.68
C ILE A 85 -0.72 -12.80 7.67
N LEU A 86 -1.04 -13.94 8.29
CA LEU A 86 -0.15 -15.10 8.36
C LEU A 86 -0.26 -16.02 7.14
N GLN A 87 -1.18 -15.75 6.22
CA GLN A 87 -1.34 -16.57 5.02
C GLN A 87 -0.22 -16.29 4.01
N PRO A 88 0.24 -17.32 3.27
CA PRO A 88 1.30 -17.16 2.27
C PRO A 88 1.00 -16.07 1.23
N ASP A 89 -0.25 -15.95 0.81
CA ASP A 89 -0.68 -14.98 -0.21
C ASP A 89 -0.51 -13.54 0.30
N PHE A 90 -0.82 -13.29 1.58
CA PHE A 90 -0.62 -11.99 2.20
C PHE A 90 0.88 -11.68 2.37
N HIS A 91 1.69 -12.68 2.72
CA HIS A 91 3.15 -12.53 2.77
C HIS A 91 3.73 -12.14 1.41
N ALA A 92 3.20 -12.67 0.30
CA ALA A 92 3.65 -12.29 -1.04
C ALA A 92 3.41 -10.80 -1.31
N ILE A 93 2.25 -10.26 -0.90
CA ILE A 93 1.93 -8.82 -0.98
C ILE A 93 2.89 -8.00 -0.11
N LEU A 94 3.17 -8.44 1.13
CA LEU A 94 4.11 -7.76 2.02
C LEU A 94 5.53 -7.72 1.44
N LEU A 95 6.00 -8.82 0.86
CA LEU A 95 7.31 -8.88 0.22
C LEU A 95 7.38 -7.99 -1.02
N ALA A 96 6.35 -8.01 -1.86
CA ALA A 96 6.29 -7.15 -3.05
C ALA A 96 6.26 -5.67 -2.67
N THR A 97 5.44 -5.27 -1.69
CA THR A 97 5.37 -3.89 -1.22
C THR A 97 6.65 -3.45 -0.52
N LEU A 98 7.30 -4.30 0.26
CA LEU A 98 8.62 -4.03 0.85
C LEU A 98 9.67 -3.81 -0.24
N PHE A 99 9.68 -4.66 -1.26
CA PHE A 99 10.63 -4.56 -2.37
C PHE A 99 10.43 -3.25 -3.18
N LEU A 100 9.17 -2.88 -3.45
CA LEU A 100 8.85 -1.61 -4.10
C LEU A 100 9.17 -0.39 -3.22
N ALA A 101 8.89 -0.46 -1.91
CA ALA A 101 9.25 0.60 -0.97
C ALA A 101 10.76 0.79 -0.87
N ALA A 102 11.53 -0.30 -0.84
CA ALA A 102 12.99 -0.26 -0.86
C ALA A 102 13.53 0.36 -2.16
N MET A 103 12.94 0.01 -3.32
CA MET A 103 13.32 0.65 -4.59
C MET A 103 12.98 2.14 -4.57
N SER A 104 11.80 2.53 -4.08
CA SER A 104 11.40 3.93 -3.98
C SER A 104 12.39 4.73 -3.13
N LEU A 105 12.79 4.18 -1.98
CA LEU A 105 13.79 4.81 -1.12
C LEU A 105 15.16 4.91 -1.81
N LEU A 106 15.57 3.88 -2.57
CA LEU A 106 16.81 3.92 -3.33
C LEU A 106 16.78 4.98 -4.44
N ASP A 107 15.64 5.19 -5.10
CA ASP A 107 15.46 6.26 -6.07
C ASP A 107 15.63 7.64 -5.45
N ASP A 108 15.06 7.84 -4.26
CA ASP A 108 15.20 9.10 -3.52
C ASP A 108 16.66 9.41 -3.15
N VAL A 109 17.48 8.38 -2.88
CA VAL A 109 18.90 8.57 -2.55
C VAL A 109 19.79 8.74 -3.79
N LYS A 110 19.59 7.90 -4.82
CA LYS A 110 20.59 7.72 -5.90
C LYS A 110 20.11 8.08 -7.30
N HIS A 111 18.89 8.60 -7.48
CA HIS A 111 18.28 8.86 -8.78
C HIS A 111 18.38 7.64 -9.71
N VAL A 112 17.41 6.75 -9.61
CA VAL A 112 17.37 5.51 -10.37
C VAL A 112 16.78 5.76 -11.77
N SER A 113 17.35 5.13 -12.79
CA SER A 113 16.84 5.25 -14.16
C SER A 113 15.38 4.75 -14.27
N PRO A 114 14.53 5.40 -15.09
CA PRO A 114 13.14 4.97 -15.28
C PRO A 114 13.00 3.51 -15.74
N VAL A 115 13.95 3.03 -16.54
CA VAL A 115 13.99 1.64 -17.01
C VAL A 115 14.18 0.66 -15.86
N LEU A 116 15.11 0.95 -14.94
CA LEU A 116 15.33 0.08 -13.77
C LEU A 116 14.12 0.09 -12.83
N ARG A 117 13.47 1.25 -12.64
CA ARG A 117 12.22 1.35 -11.87
C ARG A 117 11.12 0.47 -12.47
N LEU A 118 10.94 0.54 -13.79
CA LEU A 118 9.96 -0.29 -14.49
C LEU A 118 10.28 -1.78 -14.37
N LEU A 119 11.55 -2.19 -14.53
CA LEU A 119 11.97 -3.58 -14.38
C LEU A 119 11.68 -4.12 -12.97
N VAL A 120 11.94 -3.30 -11.94
CA VAL A 120 11.63 -3.67 -10.55
C VAL A 120 10.13 -3.82 -10.35
N GLN A 121 9.31 -2.89 -10.83
CA GLN A 121 7.84 -3.01 -10.76
C GLN A 121 7.32 -4.26 -11.49
N VAL A 122 7.81 -4.52 -12.69
CA VAL A 122 7.44 -5.71 -13.47
C VAL A 122 7.86 -6.98 -12.75
N SER A 123 9.06 -7.02 -12.16
CA SER A 123 9.52 -8.19 -11.40
C SER A 123 8.68 -8.45 -10.14
N ALA A 124 8.30 -7.40 -9.41
CA ALA A 124 7.42 -7.51 -8.24
C ALA A 124 6.02 -8.00 -8.63
N ALA A 125 5.45 -7.41 -9.69
CA ALA A 125 4.15 -7.81 -10.25
C ALA A 125 4.18 -9.25 -10.76
N ALA A 126 5.23 -9.65 -11.47
CA ALA A 126 5.39 -11.02 -11.94
C ALA A 126 5.53 -12.03 -10.79
N GLY A 127 6.26 -11.67 -9.73
CA GLY A 127 6.37 -12.48 -8.52
C GLY A 127 5.01 -12.71 -7.85
N LEU A 128 4.15 -11.69 -7.79
CA LEU A 128 2.77 -11.84 -7.30
C LEU A 128 1.92 -12.73 -8.22
N VAL A 129 1.93 -12.43 -9.51
CA VAL A 129 1.04 -13.06 -10.50
C VAL A 129 1.38 -14.54 -10.73
N TRP A 130 2.66 -14.89 -10.90
CA TRP A 130 3.06 -16.28 -11.16
C TRP A 130 3.58 -17.01 -9.91
N GLY A 131 4.10 -16.28 -8.92
CA GLY A 131 4.65 -16.88 -7.70
C GLY A 131 3.62 -17.10 -6.59
N ALA A 132 2.57 -16.28 -6.54
CA ALA A 132 1.50 -16.38 -5.54
C ALA A 132 0.11 -16.55 -6.16
N ASP A 133 0.03 -16.79 -7.48
CA ASP A 133 -1.22 -16.88 -8.25
C ASP A 133 -2.18 -15.69 -8.04
N PHE A 134 -1.61 -14.52 -7.72
CA PHE A 134 -2.37 -13.32 -7.41
C PHE A 134 -2.87 -12.71 -8.71
N THR A 135 -4.11 -13.05 -9.09
CA THR A 135 -4.71 -12.61 -10.35
C THR A 135 -6.11 -12.01 -10.14
N ILE A 136 -6.43 -11.01 -10.95
CA ILE A 136 -7.80 -10.54 -11.14
C ILE A 136 -8.53 -11.65 -11.90
N ALA A 137 -9.39 -12.41 -11.21
CA ALA A 137 -10.04 -13.58 -11.80
C ALA A 137 -11.18 -13.21 -12.77
N SER A 138 -11.87 -12.10 -12.50
CA SER A 138 -13.05 -11.69 -13.25
C SER A 138 -13.30 -10.19 -13.15
N PHE A 139 -14.15 -9.67 -14.04
CA PHE A 139 -14.70 -8.32 -13.94
C PHE A 139 -16.21 -8.36 -13.80
N TRP A 140 -16.76 -7.50 -12.95
CA TRP A 140 -18.17 -7.20 -13.00
C TRP A 140 -18.43 -6.13 -14.07
N VAL A 141 -19.25 -6.46 -15.06
CA VAL A 141 -19.63 -5.55 -16.14
C VAL A 141 -21.13 -5.25 -16.03
N PRO A 142 -21.53 -3.96 -15.89
CA PRO A 142 -22.93 -3.59 -15.87
C PRO A 142 -23.69 -4.14 -17.09
N GLY A 143 -24.79 -4.86 -16.85
CA GLY A 143 -25.62 -5.46 -17.89
C GLY A 143 -25.14 -6.82 -18.42
N TYR A 144 -23.90 -7.22 -18.14
CA TYR A 144 -23.34 -8.52 -18.59
C TYR A 144 -22.97 -9.46 -17.44
N GLY A 145 -22.92 -8.96 -16.20
CA GLY A 145 -22.61 -9.76 -15.01
C GLY A 145 -21.11 -9.98 -14.83
N VAL A 146 -20.75 -11.06 -14.15
CA VAL A 146 -19.35 -11.41 -13.86
C VAL A 146 -18.74 -12.12 -15.07
N LEU A 147 -17.74 -11.49 -15.69
CA LEU A 147 -16.98 -12.02 -16.81
C LEU A 147 -15.66 -12.63 -16.33
N PRO A 148 -15.48 -13.96 -16.42
CA PRO A 148 -14.21 -14.59 -16.07
C PRO A 148 -13.14 -14.26 -17.12
N LEU A 149 -11.93 -13.95 -16.65
CA LEU A 149 -10.81 -13.58 -17.52
C LEU A 149 -10.03 -14.80 -18.04
N GLY A 150 -10.17 -15.96 -17.37
CA GLY A 150 -9.41 -17.15 -17.71
C GLY A 150 -7.90 -16.87 -17.74
N THR A 151 -7.21 -17.32 -18.77
CA THR A 151 -5.75 -17.11 -18.90
C THR A 151 -5.34 -15.65 -19.12
N ALA A 152 -6.28 -14.78 -19.54
CA ALA A 152 -6.00 -13.35 -19.67
C ALA A 152 -5.81 -12.65 -18.32
N SER A 153 -6.20 -13.30 -17.20
CA SER A 153 -6.03 -12.76 -15.84
C SER A 153 -4.57 -12.41 -15.54
N TYR A 154 -3.62 -13.25 -15.95
CA TYR A 154 -2.18 -13.07 -15.70
C TYR A 154 -1.62 -11.78 -16.33
N PRO A 155 -1.65 -11.59 -17.67
CA PRO A 155 -1.13 -10.38 -18.28
C PRO A 155 -1.91 -9.13 -17.89
N ILE A 156 -3.24 -9.23 -17.69
CA ILE A 156 -4.05 -8.09 -17.25
C ILE A 156 -3.65 -7.65 -15.84
N THR A 157 -3.47 -8.59 -14.91
CA THR A 157 -3.09 -8.27 -13.53
C THR A 157 -1.69 -7.67 -13.46
N LEU A 158 -0.74 -8.23 -14.21
CA LEU A 158 0.61 -7.67 -14.30
C LEU A 158 0.58 -6.22 -14.80
N LEU A 159 -0.11 -5.97 -15.92
CA LEU A 159 -0.23 -4.63 -16.48
C LEU A 159 -0.93 -3.69 -15.51
N PHE A 160 -1.96 -4.16 -14.82
CA PHE A 160 -2.69 -3.37 -13.82
C PHE A 160 -1.78 -2.95 -12.66
N ILE A 161 -1.03 -3.87 -12.05
CA ILE A 161 -0.13 -3.56 -10.94
C ILE A 161 0.93 -2.54 -11.37
N VAL A 162 1.59 -2.77 -12.51
CA VAL A 162 2.65 -1.87 -13.02
C VAL A 162 2.09 -0.51 -13.41
N TRP A 163 0.89 -0.48 -14.02
CA TRP A 163 0.21 0.77 -14.36
C TRP A 163 -0.18 1.55 -13.12
N MET A 164 -0.78 0.90 -12.12
CA MET A 164 -1.17 1.54 -10.85
C MET A 164 0.04 2.08 -10.09
N ALA A 165 1.16 1.35 -10.05
CA ALA A 165 2.39 1.82 -9.41
C ALA A 165 2.93 3.10 -10.07
N ASN A 166 2.92 3.18 -11.41
CA ASN A 166 3.33 4.38 -12.13
C ASN A 166 2.31 5.52 -12.01
N LEU A 167 1.01 5.21 -11.99
CA LEU A 167 -0.06 6.19 -11.83
C LEU A 167 0.06 6.90 -10.48
N TYR A 168 0.20 6.16 -9.39
CA TYR A 168 0.37 6.76 -8.06
C TYR A 168 1.68 7.54 -7.94
N ASN A 169 2.78 7.05 -8.53
CA ASN A 169 4.05 7.80 -8.55
C ASN A 169 3.92 9.12 -9.33
N PHE A 170 3.12 9.16 -10.39
CA PHE A 170 2.83 10.39 -11.13
C PHE A 170 1.94 11.36 -10.32
N MET A 171 0.93 10.83 -9.62
CA MET A 171 0.02 11.64 -8.79
C MET A 171 0.70 12.25 -7.55
N ASP A 172 1.72 11.58 -6.99
CA ASP A 172 2.45 12.06 -5.82
C ASP A 172 3.28 13.32 -6.10
N GLY A 173 3.56 13.61 -7.37
CA GLY A 173 4.18 14.87 -7.80
C GLY A 173 3.24 16.10 -7.73
N LEU A 174 1.98 15.91 -7.34
CA LEU A 174 0.99 16.97 -7.17
C LEU A 174 0.54 17.06 -5.70
N ASP A 175 0.55 18.26 -5.12
CA ASP A 175 0.30 18.54 -3.69
C ASP A 175 -0.87 17.73 -3.08
N GLY A 176 -0.55 16.62 -2.40
CA GLY A 176 -1.48 15.84 -1.59
C GLY A 176 -2.56 15.04 -2.34
N LEU A 177 -2.57 15.04 -3.68
CA LEU A 177 -3.58 14.33 -4.48
C LEU A 177 -3.50 12.81 -4.30
N ALA A 178 -2.30 12.23 -4.32
CA ALA A 178 -2.10 10.80 -4.11
C ALA A 178 -2.61 10.34 -2.74
N GLY A 179 -2.30 11.09 -1.68
CA GLY A 179 -2.76 10.80 -0.32
C GLY A 179 -4.27 10.89 -0.17
N GLY A 180 -4.90 11.94 -0.70
CA GLY A 180 -6.36 12.10 -0.65
C GLY A 180 -7.10 10.99 -1.41
N MET A 181 -6.60 10.62 -2.60
CA MET A 181 -7.16 9.53 -3.40
C MET A 181 -7.00 8.17 -2.72
N ALA A 182 -5.86 7.92 -2.07
CA ALA A 182 -5.66 6.72 -1.27
C ALA A 182 -6.65 6.64 -0.10
N VAL A 183 -6.80 7.72 0.68
CA VAL A 183 -7.75 7.75 1.81
C VAL A 183 -9.18 7.50 1.34
N PHE A 184 -9.60 8.16 0.26
CA PHE A 184 -10.95 7.96 -0.27
C PHE A 184 -11.15 6.53 -0.82
N GLY A 185 -10.24 6.05 -1.68
CA GLY A 185 -10.34 4.75 -2.31
C GLY A 185 -10.30 3.59 -1.30
N PHE A 186 -9.28 3.56 -0.44
CA PHE A 186 -9.15 2.53 0.60
C PHE A 186 -10.21 2.67 1.70
N GLY A 187 -10.64 3.90 2.02
CA GLY A 187 -11.73 4.13 2.97
C GLY A 187 -13.07 3.58 2.48
N VAL A 188 -13.41 3.78 1.21
CA VAL A 188 -14.61 3.20 0.59
C VAL A 188 -14.51 1.68 0.53
N MET A 189 -13.37 1.12 0.12
CA MET A 189 -13.16 -0.34 0.12
C MET A 189 -13.32 -0.94 1.52
N GLY A 190 -12.74 -0.30 2.55
CA GLY A 190 -12.90 -0.71 3.93
C GLY A 190 -14.36 -0.65 4.41
N LEU A 191 -15.10 0.41 4.05
CA LEU A 191 -16.52 0.52 4.35
C LEU A 191 -17.34 -0.59 3.68
N LEU A 192 -17.11 -0.85 2.40
CA LEU A 192 -17.81 -1.91 1.67
C LEU A 192 -17.51 -3.30 2.24
N ALA A 193 -16.24 -3.57 2.59
CA ALA A 193 -15.87 -4.81 3.26
C ALA A 193 -16.62 -4.99 4.59
N LEU A 194 -16.80 -3.92 5.37
CA LEU A 194 -17.59 -3.96 6.61
C LEU A 194 -19.07 -4.23 6.38
N LEU A 195 -19.66 -3.62 5.35
CA LEU A 195 -21.05 -3.84 4.98
C LEU A 195 -21.29 -5.28 4.50
N ASN A 196 -20.29 -5.90 3.86
CA ASN A 196 -20.32 -7.29 3.41
C ASN A 196 -19.85 -8.30 4.48
N GLY A 197 -19.71 -7.88 5.75
CA GLY A 197 -19.35 -8.78 6.85
C GLY A 197 -17.92 -9.33 6.76
N GLY A 198 -17.00 -8.61 6.11
CA GLY A 198 -15.62 -9.02 5.92
C GLY A 198 -15.39 -9.99 4.78
N ALA A 199 -16.42 -10.33 4.00
CA ALA A 199 -16.21 -11.02 2.75
C ALA A 199 -15.47 -10.06 1.79
N GLY A 200 -14.40 -10.56 1.17
CA GLY A 200 -13.71 -9.84 0.10
C GLY A 200 -14.72 -9.39 -0.97
N ILE A 201 -14.43 -8.26 -1.60
CA ILE A 201 -15.17 -7.78 -2.77
C ILE A 201 -14.74 -8.66 -3.96
N GLY A 202 -15.32 -9.86 -4.03
CA GLY A 202 -15.06 -10.88 -5.05
C GLY A 202 -16.35 -11.57 -5.47
#